data_AF-A0A0W8FKZ5-F1
#
_entry.id   AF-A0A0W8FKZ5-F1
#
_cell.length_a   1.000
_cell.length_b   1.000
_cell.length_c   1.000
_cell.angle_alpha   90.00
_cell.angle_beta   90.00
_cell.angle_gamma   90.00
#
_symmetry.space_group_name_H-M   'P 1'
#
loop_
_entity.id
_entity.type
_entity.pdbx_description
1 polymer ?
#
loop_
_entity_poly.entity_id
_entity_poly.type
_entity_poly.pdbx_seq_one_letter_code
_entity_poly.pdbx_strand_id
1 'polypeptide(L)'
;MQNGELKILMDIKALIEEIASQSTFQGTYTFEEMTRYAAAHPVHGVGVSRSDSGTFALIFAGGDAEGAIYADDKGVLFGDKAVYQLREMEEFQLYRVAPDIVDALIARSRVYEKGHLKKNSSMDIPAIGGGAQLRPGVLCLTVKECEVPRAGMSVSIRKGKHVLATETTLGDGKVYFKLLSGQYTCVIMDRGREITRFMFDFNARHVESTVDIGSA
;
A
#
# COMPACT_ATOMS: atom_id res chain seq x y z
N MET A 1 9.90 33.26 20.12
CA MET A 1 8.88 32.85 19.14
C MET A 1 7.89 32.03 19.95
N GLN A 2 6.65 32.45 20.23
CA GLN A 2 5.81 31.57 21.09
C GLN A 2 4.28 31.80 21.15
N ASN A 3 3.70 32.90 20.68
CA ASN A 3 2.23 33.08 20.76
C ASN A 3 1.49 32.95 19.42
N GLY A 4 2.15 33.20 18.30
CA GLY A 4 1.52 33.13 16.97
C GLY A 4 1.39 31.69 16.44
N GLU A 5 2.45 30.89 16.56
CA GLU A 5 2.50 29.52 16.01
C GLU A 5 1.56 28.56 16.75
N LEU A 6 1.47 28.67 18.09
CA LEU A 6 0.56 27.85 18.89
C LEU A 6 -0.92 28.11 18.53
N LYS A 7 -1.26 29.38 18.26
CA LYS A 7 -2.61 29.79 17.86
C LYS A 7 -2.97 29.22 16.49
N ILE A 8 -2.06 29.35 15.52
CA ILE A 8 -2.23 28.82 14.16
C ILE A 8 -2.42 27.29 14.19
N LEU A 9 -1.64 26.58 15.01
CA LEU A 9 -1.77 25.13 15.17
C LEU A 9 -3.15 24.72 15.72
N MET A 10 -3.61 25.40 16.77
CA MET A 10 -4.94 25.16 17.36
C MET A 10 -6.05 25.46 16.35
N ASP A 11 -5.95 26.56 15.61
CA ASP A 11 -6.94 26.95 14.60
C ASP A 11 -7.04 25.91 13.46
N ILE A 12 -5.93 25.31 13.04
CA ILE A 12 -5.92 24.34 11.94
C ILE A 12 -6.43 22.97 12.36
N LYS A 13 -6.04 22.49 13.56
CA LYS A 13 -6.62 21.25 14.10
C LYS A 13 -8.12 21.40 14.32
N ALA A 14 -8.56 22.52 14.89
CA ALA A 14 -9.98 22.81 15.08
C ALA A 14 -10.75 22.88 13.75
N LEU A 15 -10.16 23.51 12.72
CA LEU A 15 -10.76 23.57 11.38
C LEU A 15 -10.93 22.18 10.78
N ILE A 16 -9.91 21.31 10.86
CA ILE A 16 -10.00 19.94 10.33
C ILE A 16 -11.09 19.14 11.07
N GLU A 17 -11.18 19.29 12.39
CA GLU A 17 -12.23 18.62 13.18
C GLU A 17 -13.63 19.15 12.85
N GLU A 18 -13.77 20.47 12.70
CA GLU A 18 -15.04 21.08 12.32
C GLU A 18 -15.51 20.56 10.95
N ILE A 19 -14.62 20.53 9.97
CA ILE A 19 -14.90 19.96 8.65
C ILE A 19 -15.30 18.49 8.76
N ALA A 20 -14.55 17.68 9.51
CA ALA A 20 -14.89 16.27 9.71
C ALA A 20 -16.26 16.07 10.37
N SER A 21 -16.62 16.92 11.34
CA SER A 21 -17.90 16.85 12.07
C SER A 21 -19.12 17.21 11.22
N GLN A 22 -18.95 18.13 10.26
CA GLN A 22 -20.02 18.57 9.36
C GLN A 22 -20.09 17.75 8.06
N SER A 23 -19.20 16.76 7.91
CA SER A 23 -19.03 15.99 6.68
C SER A 23 -19.50 14.55 6.81
N THR A 24 -19.74 13.91 5.68
CA THR A 24 -20.17 12.50 5.66
C THR A 24 -18.96 11.58 5.69
N PHE A 25 -18.82 10.78 6.75
CA PHE A 25 -17.82 9.72 6.84
C PHE A 25 -18.05 8.65 5.75
N GLN A 26 -17.01 8.33 5.00
CA GLN A 26 -17.04 7.37 3.88
C GLN A 26 -16.29 6.07 4.20
N GLY A 27 -15.58 6.00 5.32
CA GLY A 27 -14.80 4.83 5.72
C GLY A 27 -13.38 5.18 6.17
N THR A 28 -12.70 4.16 6.65
CA THR A 28 -11.28 4.23 7.02
C THR A 28 -10.46 3.48 5.97
N TYR A 29 -9.41 4.12 5.49
CA TYR A 29 -8.60 3.67 4.37
C TYR A 29 -7.14 3.98 4.64
N THR A 30 -6.23 3.13 4.20
CA THR A 30 -4.82 3.53 4.03
C THR A 30 -4.70 4.58 2.91
N PHE A 31 -3.56 5.28 2.84
CA PHE A 31 -3.32 6.26 1.77
C PHE A 31 -3.52 5.67 0.35
N GLU A 32 -3.01 4.45 0.11
CA GLU A 32 -3.17 3.77 -1.19
C GLU A 32 -4.63 3.44 -1.48
N GLU A 33 -5.38 2.94 -0.49
CA GLU A 33 -6.79 2.63 -0.63
C GLU A 33 -7.63 3.87 -0.89
N MET A 34 -7.34 4.97 -0.20
CA MET A 34 -8.02 6.24 -0.37
C MET A 34 -7.78 6.84 -1.75
N THR A 35 -6.53 6.78 -2.24
CA THR A 35 -6.18 7.23 -3.59
C THR A 35 -6.90 6.39 -4.65
N ARG A 36 -6.97 5.06 -4.47
CA ARG A 36 -7.70 4.17 -5.37
C ARG A 36 -9.21 4.42 -5.32
N TYR A 37 -9.77 4.61 -4.13
CA TYR A 37 -11.19 4.91 -3.93
C TYR A 37 -11.57 6.24 -4.60
N ALA A 38 -10.76 7.28 -4.39
CA ALA A 38 -10.96 8.61 -4.98
C ALA A 38 -10.82 8.59 -6.51
N ALA A 39 -9.88 7.82 -7.06
CA ALA A 39 -9.75 7.64 -8.51
C ALA A 39 -10.95 6.91 -9.14
N ALA A 40 -11.55 5.95 -8.43
CA ALA A 40 -12.71 5.20 -8.92
C ALA A 40 -14.04 5.95 -8.70
N HIS A 41 -14.10 6.82 -7.69
CA HIS A 41 -15.26 7.61 -7.33
C HIS A 41 -14.79 9.07 -7.15
N PRO A 42 -14.95 9.95 -8.16
CA PRO A 42 -14.45 11.32 -8.10
C PRO A 42 -15.08 12.05 -6.91
N VAL A 43 -14.36 12.04 -5.81
CA VAL A 43 -14.81 12.53 -4.51
C VAL A 43 -14.08 13.83 -4.23
N HIS A 44 -14.86 14.82 -3.78
CA HIS A 44 -14.36 15.98 -3.07
C HIS A 44 -14.36 15.61 -1.59
N GLY A 45 -13.20 15.60 -0.96
CA GLY A 45 -13.09 15.04 0.37
C GLY A 45 -11.77 15.31 1.06
N VAL A 46 -11.76 15.01 2.35
CA VAL A 46 -10.59 15.15 3.21
C VAL A 46 -10.36 13.82 3.91
N GLY A 47 -9.17 13.26 3.71
CA GLY A 47 -8.66 12.13 4.49
C GLY A 47 -7.91 12.64 5.70
N VAL A 48 -8.36 12.29 6.91
CA VAL A 48 -7.75 12.72 8.17
C VAL A 48 -7.11 11.52 8.88
N SER A 49 -5.81 11.60 9.15
CA SER A 49 -5.15 10.69 10.09
C SER A 49 -4.80 11.42 11.38
N ARG A 50 -4.99 10.74 12.50
CA ARG A 50 -4.71 11.24 13.83
C ARG A 50 -3.75 10.27 14.49
N SER A 51 -2.61 10.77 14.93
CA SER A 51 -1.60 10.01 15.63
C SER A 51 -1.04 10.80 16.81
N ASP A 52 -0.34 10.13 17.72
CA ASP A 52 0.42 10.80 18.79
C ASP A 52 1.46 11.77 18.23
N SER A 53 1.93 11.53 17.00
CA SER A 53 2.85 12.41 16.29
C SER A 53 2.18 13.62 15.61
N GLY A 54 0.86 13.74 15.64
CA GLY A 54 0.15 14.87 15.03
C GLY A 54 -1.00 14.46 14.12
N THR A 55 -1.61 15.47 13.51
CA THR A 55 -2.75 15.33 12.60
C THR A 55 -2.29 15.53 11.17
N PHE A 56 -2.58 14.57 10.30
CA PHE A 56 -2.35 14.65 8.87
C PHE A 56 -3.68 14.78 8.13
N ALA A 57 -3.78 15.72 7.20
CA ALA A 57 -4.92 15.84 6.31
C ALA A 57 -4.48 15.81 4.84
N LEU A 58 -5.13 14.96 4.05
CA LEU A 58 -5.03 14.90 2.60
C LEU A 58 -6.32 15.41 1.98
N ILE A 59 -6.20 16.32 1.02
CA ILE A 59 -7.34 16.97 0.38
C ILE A 59 -7.47 16.44 -1.03
N PHE A 60 -8.63 15.86 -1.33
CA PHE A 60 -8.99 15.29 -2.61
C PHE A 60 -10.00 16.18 -3.34
N ALA A 61 -9.73 16.50 -4.61
CA ALA A 61 -10.70 17.14 -5.50
C ALA A 61 -10.87 16.28 -6.75
N GLY A 62 -12.11 15.95 -7.09
CA GLY A 62 -12.43 15.17 -8.29
C GLY A 62 -11.74 13.81 -8.37
N GLY A 63 -11.24 13.26 -7.26
CA GLY A 63 -10.54 11.97 -7.21
C GLY A 63 -9.01 12.05 -7.11
N ASP A 64 -8.42 13.24 -7.26
CA ASP A 64 -6.98 13.46 -7.14
C ASP A 64 -6.63 14.09 -5.80
N ALA A 65 -5.51 13.66 -5.20
CA ALA A 65 -4.92 14.35 -4.06
C ALA A 65 -4.27 15.66 -4.54
N GLU A 66 -4.85 16.78 -4.15
CA GLU A 66 -4.45 18.12 -4.57
C GLU A 66 -3.83 18.94 -3.44
N GLY A 67 -4.03 18.53 -2.18
CA GLY A 67 -3.50 19.25 -1.02
C GLY A 67 -3.09 18.34 0.12
N ALA A 68 -2.17 18.84 0.95
CA ALA A 68 -1.71 18.16 2.16
C ALA A 68 -1.44 19.16 3.29
N ILE A 69 -1.82 18.79 4.52
CA ILE A 69 -1.57 19.55 5.74
C ILE A 69 -1.07 18.58 6.80
N TYR A 70 -0.01 18.94 7.52
CA TYR A 70 0.45 18.19 8.68
C TYR A 70 0.66 19.14 9.86
N ALA A 71 0.11 18.79 11.01
CA ALA A 71 0.08 19.63 12.19
C ALA A 71 0.51 18.82 13.44
N ASP A 72 1.66 19.17 14.01
CA ASP A 72 2.22 18.56 15.22
C ASP A 72 2.46 19.62 16.31
N ASP A 73 3.12 19.26 17.40
CA ASP A 73 3.49 20.18 18.48
C ASP A 73 4.55 21.23 18.08
N LYS A 74 5.25 21.01 16.96
CA LYS A 74 6.32 21.88 16.45
C LYS A 74 5.81 22.90 15.44
N GLY A 75 4.65 22.68 14.85
CA GLY A 75 3.98 23.65 13.97
C GLY A 75 3.13 23.00 12.89
N VAL A 76 2.93 23.73 11.80
CA VAL A 76 2.11 23.29 10.67
C VAL A 76 2.89 23.34 9.36
N LEU A 77 2.83 22.25 8.61
CA LEU A 77 3.34 22.12 7.26
C LEU A 77 2.18 22.05 6.27
N PHE A 78 2.42 22.61 5.08
CA PHE A 78 1.47 22.65 3.97
C PHE A 78 2.12 22.14 2.69
N GLY A 79 1.29 21.58 1.80
CA GLY A 79 1.68 21.16 0.46
C GLY A 79 2.78 20.11 0.49
N ASP A 80 3.75 20.22 -0.42
CA ASP A 80 4.83 19.24 -0.62
C ASP A 80 5.62 18.95 0.67
N LYS A 81 5.77 19.94 1.55
CA LYS A 81 6.46 19.75 2.84
C LYS A 81 5.68 18.87 3.79
N ALA A 82 4.35 18.96 3.79
CA ALA A 82 3.50 18.09 4.57
C ALA A 82 3.61 16.64 4.07
N VAL A 83 3.69 16.43 2.75
CA VAL A 83 3.80 15.09 2.14
C VAL A 83 5.00 14.30 2.66
N TYR A 84 6.10 14.95 3.07
CA TYR A 84 7.23 14.24 3.66
C TYR A 84 6.95 13.58 5.02
N GLN A 85 5.89 14.00 5.70
CA GLN A 85 5.48 13.42 6.98
C GLN A 85 4.48 12.27 6.82
N LEU A 86 4.00 12.02 5.59
CA LEU A 86 3.10 10.93 5.28
C LEU A 86 3.79 9.59 5.51
N ARG A 87 3.18 8.70 6.31
CA ARG A 87 3.72 7.36 6.59
C ARG A 87 3.00 6.29 5.78
N GLU A 88 3.73 5.28 5.32
CA GLU A 88 3.21 4.25 4.39
C GLU A 88 2.06 3.41 4.96
N MET A 89 2.01 3.22 6.28
CA MET A 89 1.00 2.40 6.97
C MET A 89 -0.02 3.24 7.76
N GLU A 90 -0.14 4.53 7.44
CA GLU A 90 -1.04 5.45 8.12
C GLU A 90 -2.49 5.25 7.64
N GLU A 91 -3.41 5.10 8.60
CA GLU A 91 -4.84 4.98 8.33
C GLU A 91 -5.50 6.37 8.36
N PHE A 92 -6.33 6.63 7.37
CA PHE A 92 -7.08 7.86 7.18
C PHE A 92 -8.57 7.60 7.26
N GLN A 93 -9.27 8.45 7.98
CA GLN A 93 -10.72 8.54 7.92
C GLN A 93 -11.09 9.49 6.78
N LEU A 94 -11.78 8.98 5.76
CA LEU A 94 -12.19 9.77 4.61
C LEU A 94 -13.57 10.39 4.86
N TYR A 95 -13.65 11.71 4.70
CA TYR A 95 -14.88 12.46 4.77
C TYR A 95 -15.19 13.07 3.41
N ARG A 96 -16.44 12.93 2.95
CA ARG A 96 -16.92 13.68 1.79
C ARG A 96 -17.28 15.09 2.23
N VAL A 97 -16.65 16.07 1.59
CA VAL A 97 -16.72 17.49 1.93
C VAL A 97 -17.28 18.27 0.76
N ALA A 98 -17.94 19.39 1.03
CA ALA A 98 -18.45 20.27 -0.01
C ALA A 98 -17.28 20.82 -0.88
N PRO A 99 -17.45 20.91 -2.23
CA PRO A 99 -16.37 21.29 -3.13
C PRO A 99 -15.74 22.67 -2.85
N ASP A 100 -16.54 23.64 -2.42
CA ASP A 100 -16.09 25.00 -2.07
C ASP A 100 -15.12 25.02 -0.88
N ILE A 101 -15.38 24.19 0.12
CA ILE A 101 -14.48 24.00 1.27
C ILE A 101 -13.18 23.33 0.81
N VAL A 102 -13.27 22.32 -0.06
CA VAL A 102 -12.12 21.61 -0.63
C VAL A 102 -11.23 22.56 -1.44
N ASP A 103 -11.82 23.40 -2.29
CA ASP A 103 -11.09 24.39 -3.08
C ASP A 103 -10.37 25.41 -2.20
N ALA A 104 -11.03 25.87 -1.12
CA ALA A 104 -10.44 26.79 -0.15
C ALA A 104 -9.24 26.17 0.59
N LEU A 105 -9.31 24.88 0.93
CA LEU A 105 -8.19 24.15 1.52
C LEU A 105 -7.03 24.03 0.52
N ILE A 106 -7.30 23.59 -0.70
CA ILE A 106 -6.29 23.42 -1.76
C ILE A 106 -5.55 24.73 -2.02
N ALA A 107 -6.25 25.86 -2.05
CA ALA A 107 -5.64 27.18 -2.27
C ALA A 107 -4.52 27.50 -1.25
N ARG A 108 -4.56 26.90 -0.06
CA ARG A 108 -3.56 27.10 1.01
C ARG A 108 -2.61 25.92 1.19
N SER A 109 -2.98 24.73 0.72
CA SER A 109 -2.26 23.49 1.03
C SER A 109 -1.81 22.71 -0.21
N ARG A 110 -1.79 23.35 -1.38
CA ARG A 110 -1.56 22.69 -2.67
C ARG A 110 -0.26 21.88 -2.69
N VAL A 111 -0.34 20.66 -3.20
CA VAL A 111 0.81 19.83 -3.52
C VAL A 111 1.13 20.00 -5.01
N TYR A 112 2.30 20.55 -5.32
CA TYR A 112 2.73 20.76 -6.70
C TYR A 112 3.45 19.53 -7.25
N GLU A 113 4.29 18.91 -6.43
CA GLU A 113 5.06 17.72 -6.78
C GLU A 113 4.27 16.47 -6.40
N LYS A 114 3.21 16.19 -7.16
CA LYS A 114 2.39 14.98 -7.00
C LYS A 114 3.21 13.68 -7.06
N GLY A 115 4.42 13.70 -7.63
CA GLY A 115 5.38 12.59 -7.58
C GLY A 115 5.81 12.19 -6.15
N HIS A 116 5.76 13.11 -5.18
CA HIS A 116 6.04 12.83 -3.78
C HIS A 116 4.90 12.10 -3.06
N LEU A 117 3.66 12.29 -3.53
CA LEU A 117 2.52 11.46 -3.14
C LEU A 117 2.56 10.08 -3.81
N LYS A 118 3.39 9.91 -4.85
CA LYS A 118 3.69 8.63 -5.51
C LYS A 118 4.96 7.96 -4.97
N LYS A 119 5.37 8.23 -3.73
CA LYS A 119 6.53 7.54 -3.13
C LYS A 119 6.31 6.03 -3.23
N ASN A 120 7.12 5.41 -4.11
CA ASN A 120 7.14 4.02 -4.56
C ASN A 120 6.24 3.61 -5.74
N SER A 121 6.05 4.49 -6.74
CA SER A 121 5.85 4.02 -8.12
C SER A 121 7.19 3.68 -8.80
N SER A 122 7.93 2.69 -8.28
CA SER A 122 8.94 1.97 -9.07
C SER A 122 8.36 0.63 -9.56
N MET A 123 7.18 0.68 -10.16
CA MET A 123 6.59 -0.42 -10.94
C MET A 123 5.68 0.18 -12.02
N ASP A 124 6.25 1.02 -12.88
CA ASP A 124 5.63 1.32 -14.18
C ASP A 124 6.04 0.24 -15.19
N ILE A 125 5.26 -0.84 -15.24
CA ILE A 125 4.94 -1.49 -16.51
C ILE A 125 3.43 -1.70 -16.51
N PRO A 126 2.68 -1.08 -17.45
CA PRO A 126 1.24 -1.17 -17.45
C PRO A 126 0.82 -2.57 -17.94
N ALA A 127 -0.14 -3.18 -17.24
CA ALA A 127 -0.98 -4.21 -17.84
C ALA A 127 -2.43 -3.73 -17.78
N ILE A 128 -2.99 -3.50 -18.96
CA ILE A 128 -4.38 -3.13 -19.21
C ILE A 128 -5.31 -4.19 -18.60
N GLY A 129 -6.18 -3.76 -17.68
CA GLY A 129 -7.40 -4.48 -17.30
C GLY A 129 -7.41 -5.16 -15.92
N GLY A 130 -8.38 -4.76 -15.10
CA GLY A 130 -9.07 -5.67 -14.18
C GLY A 130 -8.60 -5.65 -12.73
N GLY A 131 -9.48 -5.20 -11.82
CA GLY A 131 -9.19 -5.02 -10.42
C GLY A 131 -9.02 -6.31 -9.62
N ALA A 132 -8.02 -6.30 -8.76
CA ALA A 132 -8.04 -6.89 -7.42
C ALA A 132 -6.90 -6.21 -6.66
N GLN A 133 -7.21 -5.63 -5.51
CA GLN A 133 -6.23 -5.03 -4.61
C GLN A 133 -5.18 -6.07 -4.22
N LEU A 134 -3.97 -6.00 -4.83
CA LEU A 134 -2.96 -7.04 -4.67
C LEU A 134 -2.20 -6.86 -3.34
N ARG A 135 -2.68 -7.49 -2.26
CA ARG A 135 -2.05 -7.40 -0.93
C ARG A 135 -0.77 -8.26 -0.86
N PRO A 136 0.35 -7.75 -0.33
CA PRO A 136 1.54 -8.56 -0.07
C PRO A 136 1.28 -9.60 1.04
N GLY A 137 1.71 -10.83 0.80
CA GLY A 137 1.71 -11.93 1.76
C GLY A 137 2.95 -12.80 1.60
N VAL A 138 3.15 -13.71 2.55
CA VAL A 138 4.26 -14.66 2.54
C VAL A 138 3.76 -16.05 2.14
N LEU A 139 4.31 -16.59 1.06
CA LEU A 139 4.17 -17.99 0.69
C LEU A 139 5.34 -18.77 1.30
N CYS A 140 5.04 -19.76 2.12
CA CYS A 140 5.99 -20.76 2.60
C CYS A 140 5.74 -22.07 1.85
N LEU A 141 6.73 -22.54 1.08
CA LEU A 141 6.66 -23.83 0.40
C LEU A 141 7.60 -24.82 1.07
N THR A 142 7.07 -25.99 1.41
CA THR A 142 7.89 -27.14 1.85
C THR A 142 7.97 -28.14 0.71
N VAL A 143 9.18 -28.39 0.21
CA VAL A 143 9.46 -29.38 -0.83
C VAL A 143 9.84 -30.70 -0.16
N LYS A 144 9.08 -31.76 -0.46
CA LYS A 144 9.31 -33.10 0.05
C LYS A 144 9.49 -34.09 -1.09
N GLU A 145 10.27 -35.12 -0.83
CA GLU A 145 10.36 -36.34 -1.64
C GLU A 145 10.06 -37.53 -0.73
N CYS A 146 9.02 -38.30 -1.04
CA CYS A 146 8.56 -39.43 -0.22
C CYS A 146 8.37 -39.03 1.26
N GLU A 147 7.66 -37.94 1.51
CA GLU A 147 7.44 -37.33 2.84
C GLU A 147 8.67 -36.74 3.56
N VAL A 148 9.87 -36.85 2.99
CA VAL A 148 11.11 -36.30 3.57
C VAL A 148 11.42 -34.92 2.95
N PRO A 149 11.62 -33.85 3.76
CA PRO A 149 12.01 -32.55 3.23
C PRO A 149 13.34 -32.60 2.47
N ARG A 150 13.39 -31.96 1.30
CA ARG A 150 14.55 -32.03 0.41
C ARG A 150 15.23 -30.68 0.24
N ALA A 151 16.51 -30.63 0.63
CA ALA A 151 17.37 -29.46 0.50
C ALA A 151 18.04 -29.38 -0.89
N GLY A 152 18.46 -28.17 -1.27
CA GLY A 152 19.22 -27.92 -2.50
C GLY A 152 18.37 -27.82 -3.79
N MET A 153 17.04 -27.76 -3.66
CA MET A 153 16.12 -27.59 -4.78
C MET A 153 15.95 -26.11 -5.12
N SER A 154 16.03 -25.77 -6.41
CA SER A 154 15.75 -24.40 -6.88
C SER A 154 14.27 -24.23 -7.13
N VAL A 155 13.62 -23.35 -6.37
CA VAL A 155 12.20 -23.03 -6.49
C VAL A 155 12.05 -21.62 -7.08
N SER A 156 11.38 -21.49 -8.21
CA SER A 156 11.15 -20.22 -8.90
C SER A 156 9.67 -19.88 -8.99
N ILE A 157 9.32 -18.65 -8.61
CA ILE A 157 7.97 -18.09 -8.80
C ILE A 157 7.96 -17.22 -10.05
N ARG A 158 7.01 -17.48 -10.95
CA ARG A 158 6.86 -16.79 -12.24
C ARG A 158 5.47 -16.21 -12.41
N LYS A 159 5.38 -15.08 -13.13
CA LYS A 159 4.11 -14.52 -13.63
C LYS A 159 4.22 -14.38 -15.14
N GLY A 160 3.55 -15.28 -15.86
CA GLY A 160 3.75 -15.46 -17.30
C GLY A 160 5.18 -15.89 -17.61
N LYS A 161 5.87 -15.14 -18.50
CA LYS A 161 7.26 -15.42 -18.90
C LYS A 161 8.32 -14.86 -17.94
N HIS A 162 7.94 -14.04 -16.98
CA HIS A 162 8.87 -13.35 -16.08
C HIS A 162 9.08 -14.16 -14.81
N VAL A 163 10.35 -14.36 -14.43
CA VAL A 163 10.72 -14.89 -13.11
C VAL A 163 10.74 -13.74 -12.12
N LEU A 164 9.95 -13.87 -11.05
CA LEU A 164 9.81 -12.84 -10.04
C LEU A 164 10.77 -13.06 -8.87
N ALA A 165 10.96 -14.32 -8.49
CA ALA A 165 11.87 -14.71 -7.40
C ALA A 165 12.33 -16.15 -7.61
N THR A 166 13.53 -16.45 -7.11
CA THR A 166 14.08 -17.80 -7.05
C THR A 166 14.77 -17.98 -5.72
N GLU A 167 14.43 -19.05 -5.00
CA GLU A 167 15.01 -19.42 -3.72
C GLU A 167 15.48 -20.88 -3.79
N THR A 168 16.43 -21.25 -2.92
CA THR A 168 16.91 -22.64 -2.82
C THR A 168 16.45 -23.24 -1.49
N THR A 169 15.90 -24.45 -1.51
CA THR A 169 15.44 -25.11 -0.28
C THR A 169 16.61 -25.39 0.66
N LEU A 170 16.40 -25.09 1.95
CA LEU A 170 17.36 -25.34 3.02
C LEU A 170 17.15 -26.74 3.63
N GLY A 171 17.87 -27.06 4.71
CA GLY A 171 17.86 -28.39 5.36
C GLY A 171 16.47 -28.86 5.83
N ASP A 172 15.54 -27.95 6.04
CA ASP A 172 14.13 -28.22 6.41
C ASP A 172 13.20 -28.34 5.18
N GLY A 173 13.75 -28.27 3.97
CA GLY A 173 13.02 -28.32 2.70
C GLY A 173 12.18 -27.07 2.41
N LYS A 174 12.33 -25.99 3.19
CA LYS A 174 11.47 -24.80 3.07
C LYS A 174 12.09 -23.68 2.24
N VAL A 175 11.20 -22.91 1.61
CA VAL A 175 11.49 -21.62 0.97
C VAL A 175 10.35 -20.64 1.22
N TYR A 176 10.69 -19.35 1.24
CA TYR A 176 9.76 -18.27 1.57
C TYR A 176 9.76 -17.21 0.46
N PHE A 177 8.58 -16.85 -0.02
CA PHE A 177 8.41 -15.82 -1.04
C PHE A 177 7.43 -14.76 -0.58
N LYS A 178 7.81 -13.49 -0.75
CA LYS A 178 6.87 -12.36 -0.61
C LYS A 178 6.18 -12.16 -1.94
N LEU A 179 4.88 -12.42 -2.00
CA LEU A 179 4.08 -12.33 -3.20
C LEU A 179 2.90 -11.39 -2.98
N LEU A 180 2.50 -10.67 -4.03
CA LEU A 180 1.22 -9.98 -4.01
C LEU A 180 0.11 -10.99 -4.29
N SER A 181 -1.14 -10.69 -3.95
CA SER A 181 -2.22 -11.57 -4.42
C SER A 181 -2.23 -11.62 -5.95
N GLY A 182 -2.60 -12.77 -6.50
CA GLY A 182 -2.54 -13.03 -7.94
C GLY A 182 -2.17 -14.46 -8.26
N GLN A 183 -2.23 -14.78 -9.55
CA GLN A 183 -1.92 -16.11 -10.07
C GLN A 183 -0.44 -16.20 -10.45
N TYR A 184 0.20 -17.30 -10.05
CA TYR A 184 1.61 -17.56 -10.26
C TYR A 184 1.85 -18.96 -10.78
N THR A 185 3.01 -19.15 -11.42
CA THR A 185 3.55 -20.48 -11.74
C THR A 185 4.75 -20.74 -10.84
N CYS A 186 4.68 -21.79 -10.03
CA CYS A 186 5.81 -22.32 -9.31
C CYS A 186 6.53 -23.36 -10.20
N VAL A 187 7.85 -23.28 -10.27
CA VAL A 187 8.71 -24.25 -10.97
C VAL A 187 9.77 -24.73 -10.00
N ILE A 188 9.86 -26.04 -9.80
CA ILE A 188 10.88 -26.67 -8.96
C ILE A 188 11.88 -27.37 -9.87
N MET A 189 13.16 -27.04 -9.69
CA MET A 189 14.27 -27.60 -10.45
C MET A 189 15.27 -28.30 -9.52
N ASP A 190 15.78 -29.43 -9.98
CA ASP A 190 16.91 -30.15 -9.38
C ASP A 190 18.08 -30.14 -10.36
N ARG A 191 19.21 -29.55 -9.98
CA ARG A 191 20.45 -29.49 -10.80
C ARG A 191 20.23 -29.09 -12.26
N GLY A 192 19.31 -28.15 -12.51
CA GLY A 192 18.98 -27.64 -13.84
C GLY A 192 17.92 -28.44 -14.61
N ARG A 193 17.41 -29.54 -14.05
CA ARG A 193 16.25 -30.27 -14.58
C ARG A 193 14.97 -29.80 -13.90
N GLU A 194 13.96 -29.45 -14.68
CA GLU A 194 12.61 -29.20 -14.15
C GLU A 194 12.02 -30.51 -13.63
N ILE A 195 11.69 -30.53 -12.33
CA ILE A 195 11.06 -31.67 -11.66
C ILE A 195 9.55 -31.53 -11.71
N THR A 196 9.03 -30.34 -11.37
CA THR A 196 7.60 -30.08 -11.40
C THR A 196 7.29 -28.61 -11.62
N ARG A 197 6.09 -28.37 -12.15
CA ARG A 197 5.52 -27.07 -12.44
C ARG A 197 4.03 -27.08 -12.17
N PHE A 198 3.55 -26.10 -11.44
CA PHE A 198 2.12 -25.94 -11.18
C PHE A 198 1.74 -24.46 -11.06
N MET A 199 0.49 -24.17 -11.37
CA MET A 199 -0.09 -22.85 -11.19
C MET A 199 -0.83 -22.79 -9.85
N PHE A 200 -0.78 -21.65 -9.18
CA PHE A 200 -1.52 -21.42 -7.95
C PHE A 200 -1.99 -19.97 -7.86
N ASP A 201 -3.11 -19.77 -7.18
CA ASP A 201 -3.64 -18.45 -6.85
C ASP A 201 -3.24 -18.11 -5.41
N PHE A 202 -2.56 -16.97 -5.24
CA PHE A 202 -2.19 -16.42 -3.94
C PHE A 202 -3.18 -15.32 -3.57
N ASN A 203 -3.87 -15.44 -2.43
CA ASN A 203 -4.89 -14.45 -2.01
C ASN A 203 -4.85 -14.11 -0.52
N ALA A 204 -3.87 -14.61 0.25
CA ALA A 204 -3.83 -14.51 1.70
C ALA A 204 -2.49 -13.99 2.24
N ARG A 205 -2.47 -13.52 3.49
CA ARG A 205 -1.28 -12.93 4.15
C ARG A 205 -0.17 -13.93 4.46
N HIS A 206 -0.52 -15.19 4.73
CA HIS A 206 0.42 -16.27 4.96
C HIS A 206 -0.19 -17.58 4.44
N VAL A 207 0.50 -18.27 3.53
CA VAL A 207 0.08 -19.56 3.00
C VAL A 207 1.22 -20.54 3.18
N GLU A 208 0.99 -21.58 3.97
CA GLU A 208 1.87 -22.74 4.01
C GLU A 208 1.35 -23.78 3.04
N SER A 209 2.20 -24.20 2.10
CA SER A 209 1.86 -25.24 1.14
C SER A 209 2.97 -26.27 1.07
N THR A 210 2.59 -27.54 0.94
CA THR A 210 3.53 -28.67 0.83
C THR A 210 3.42 -29.24 -0.57
N VAL A 211 4.57 -29.44 -1.21
CA VAL A 211 4.66 -30.04 -2.54
C VAL A 211 5.46 -31.33 -2.42
N ASP A 212 4.82 -32.45 -2.73
CA ASP A 212 5.51 -33.72 -2.93
C ASP A 212 5.97 -33.79 -4.40
N ILE A 213 7.27 -34.00 -4.61
CA ILE A 213 7.85 -34.08 -5.96
C ILE A 213 7.80 -35.49 -6.54
N GLY A 214 7.31 -36.48 -5.79
CA GLY A 214 7.24 -37.88 -6.19
C GLY A 214 8.63 -38.51 -6.40
N SER A 215 8.71 -39.84 -6.30
CA SER A 215 9.93 -40.55 -6.68
C SER A 215 10.07 -40.52 -8.21
N ALA A 216 11.24 -40.10 -8.69
CA ALA A 216 11.67 -40.36 -10.07
C ALA A 216 11.74 -41.87 -10.39
#